data_AF-A0AAP0L754-F1
#
_entry.id   AF-A0AAP0L754-F1
#
_cell.length_a   1.000
_cell.length_b   1.000
_cell.length_c   1.000
_cell.angle_alpha   90.00
_cell.angle_beta   90.00
_cell.angle_gamma   90.00
#
_symmetry.space_group_name_H-M   'P 1'
#
loop_
_entity.id
_entity.type
_entity.pdbx_description
1 polymer ?
#
loop_
_entity_poly.entity_id
_entity_poly.type
_entity_poly.pdbx_seq_one_letter_code
_entity_poly.pdbx_strand_id
1 'polypeptide(L)'
;MASSSRRGSGSSWSQKENKLFEKALAYYDKDTPDRWEKVAQAVGGKSAEEVERQYRILVEDLKHIESGHIPIPKYRTTGGAN
;
A
#
# COMPACT_ATOMS: atom_id res chain seq x y z
N MET A 1 6.62 19.26 21.46
CA MET A 1 6.86 18.84 20.07
C MET A 1 7.54 17.47 20.13
N ALA A 2 6.79 16.37 19.99
CA ALA A 2 7.36 15.03 20.03
C ALA A 2 7.44 14.48 18.61
N SER A 3 8.61 14.65 17.98
CA SER A 3 8.95 14.00 16.72
C SER A 3 9.14 12.52 17.00
N SER A 4 8.14 11.70 16.63
CA SER A 4 8.25 10.24 16.70
C SER A 4 8.74 9.74 15.34
N SER A 5 10.05 9.78 15.16
CA SER A 5 10.76 9.15 14.06
C SER A 5 10.66 7.64 14.16
N ARG A 6 9.72 7.01 13.43
CA ARG A 6 9.83 5.63 12.92
C ARG A 6 8.99 5.46 11.64
N ARG A 7 9.40 6.11 10.55
CA ARG A 7 9.17 5.53 9.21
C ARG A 7 10.55 5.06 8.77
N GLY A 8 10.77 3.75 8.89
CA GLY A 8 12.06 3.13 8.69
C GLY A 8 12.68 3.51 7.35
N SER A 9 14.00 3.48 7.29
CA SER A 9 14.84 3.77 6.12
C SER A 9 14.66 2.78 4.95
N GLY A 10 13.43 2.39 4.62
CA GLY A 10 13.07 1.79 3.35
C GLY A 10 12.74 2.92 2.38
N SER A 11 13.45 2.97 1.25
CA SER A 11 13.22 3.83 0.08
C SER A 11 11.80 4.41 0.06
N SER A 12 11.63 5.68 0.44
CA SER A 12 10.32 6.32 0.58
C SER A 12 9.61 6.29 -0.77
N TRP A 13 8.61 5.42 -0.93
CA TRP A 13 7.82 5.32 -2.15
C TRP A 13 7.08 6.62 -2.39
N SER A 14 7.39 7.29 -3.48
CA SER A 14 6.64 8.45 -3.96
C SER A 14 5.26 8.02 -4.45
N GLN A 15 4.32 8.96 -4.51
CA GLN A 15 2.98 8.71 -5.06
C GLN A 15 3.04 8.23 -6.52
N LYS A 16 4.01 8.72 -7.30
CA LYS A 16 4.21 8.30 -8.69
C LYS A 16 4.66 6.83 -8.77
N GLU A 17 5.65 6.45 -7.97
CA GLU A 17 6.14 5.06 -7.92
C GLU A 17 5.04 4.12 -7.43
N ASN A 18 4.28 4.51 -6.40
CA ASN A 18 3.18 3.70 -5.90
C ASN A 18 2.10 3.48 -6.96
N LYS A 19 1.75 4.53 -7.71
CA LYS A 19 0.78 4.42 -8.82
C LYS A 19 1.29 3.52 -9.95
N LEU A 20 2.59 3.56 -10.27
CA LEU A 20 3.19 2.66 -11.26
C LEU A 20 3.19 1.21 -10.76
N PHE A 21 3.49 1.01 -9.47
CA PHE A 21 3.47 -0.29 -8.83
C PHE A 21 2.08 -0.92 -8.86
N GLU A 22 1.04 -0.20 -8.45
CA GLU A 22 -0.34 -0.70 -8.51
C GLU A 22 -0.77 -1.07 -9.95
N LYS A 23 -0.42 -0.23 -10.94
CA LYS A 23 -0.67 -0.54 -12.35
C LYS A 23 0.08 -1.78 -12.80
N ALA A 24 1.34 -1.93 -12.41
CA ALA A 24 2.16 -3.09 -12.75
C ALA A 24 1.60 -4.36 -12.10
N LEU A 25 1.11 -4.30 -10.85
CA LEU A 25 0.43 -5.43 -10.19
C LEU A 25 -0.87 -5.85 -10.89
N ALA A 26 -1.58 -4.91 -11.51
CA ALA A 26 -2.79 -5.20 -12.28
C ALA A 26 -2.48 -5.87 -13.62
N TYR A 27 -1.30 -5.61 -14.19
CA TYR A 27 -0.85 -6.20 -15.45
C TYR A 27 -0.14 -7.54 -15.24
N TYR A 28 0.73 -7.63 -14.23
CA TYR A 28 1.46 -8.83 -13.85
C TYR A 28 0.74 -9.51 -12.68
N ASP A 29 -0.03 -10.53 -13.00
CA ASP A 29 -0.75 -11.35 -12.02
C ASP A 29 0.20 -12.23 -11.18
N LYS A 30 -0.39 -13.04 -10.31
CA LYS A 30 0.31 -13.95 -9.39
C LYS A 30 0.96 -15.16 -10.07
N ASP A 31 0.52 -15.50 -11.28
CA ASP A 31 1.01 -16.65 -12.05
C ASP A 31 2.14 -16.24 -13.01
N THR A 32 2.40 -14.93 -13.12
CA THR A 32 3.48 -14.37 -13.92
C THR A 32 4.85 -14.82 -13.38
N PRO A 33 5.70 -15.50 -14.19
CA PRO A 33 7.06 -15.79 -13.79
C PRO A 33 7.88 -14.49 -13.69
N ASP A 34 8.78 -14.45 -12.70
CA ASP A 34 9.63 -13.29 -12.41
C ASP A 34 8.85 -11.99 -12.20
N ARG A 35 7.65 -12.13 -11.61
CA ARG A 35 6.70 -11.03 -11.38
C ARG A 35 7.37 -9.80 -10.78
N TRP A 36 8.15 -9.99 -9.71
CA TRP A 36 8.79 -8.89 -8.98
C TRP A 36 9.84 -8.17 -9.81
N GLU A 37 10.59 -8.89 -10.65
CA GLU A 37 11.55 -8.26 -11.57
C GLU A 37 10.84 -7.41 -12.62
N LYS A 38 9.75 -7.94 -13.20
CA LYS A 38 8.94 -7.20 -14.20
C LYS A 38 8.27 -5.96 -13.60
N VAL A 39 7.76 -6.08 -12.37
CA VAL A 39 7.18 -4.93 -11.66
C VAL A 39 8.26 -3.90 -11.31
N ALA A 40 9.43 -4.33 -10.84
CA ALA A 40 10.57 -3.44 -10.57
C ALA A 40 11.01 -2.66 -11.82
N GLN A 41 11.09 -3.34 -12.97
CA GLN A 41 11.36 -2.69 -14.25
C GLN A 41 10.28 -1.68 -14.64
N ALA A 42 9.00 -1.98 -14.41
CA ALA A 42 7.88 -1.09 -14.73
C ALA A 42 7.80 0.15 -13.82
N VAL A 43 8.16 0.02 -12.55
CA VAL A 43 8.22 1.14 -11.59
C VAL A 43 9.43 2.03 -11.88
N GLY A 44 10.57 1.42 -12.21
CA GLY A 44 11.84 2.11 -12.45
C GLY A 44 12.49 2.57 -11.14
N GLY A 45 13.76 2.21 -10.93
CA GLY A 45 14.54 2.67 -9.77
C GLY A 45 14.25 1.95 -8.44
N LYS A 46 13.55 0.81 -8.47
CA LYS A 46 13.39 -0.10 -7.33
C LYS A 46 13.95 -1.49 -7.67
N SER A 47 14.42 -2.22 -6.67
CA SER A 47 14.78 -3.63 -6.83
C SER A 47 13.57 -4.56 -6.71
N ALA A 48 13.71 -5.80 -7.17
CA ALA A 48 12.68 -6.82 -7.00
C ALA A 48 12.37 -7.06 -5.51
N GLU A 49 13.39 -7.03 -4.63
CA GLU A 49 13.17 -7.23 -3.19
C GLU A 49 12.41 -6.05 -2.55
N GLU A 50 12.66 -4.81 -3.01
CA GLU A 50 11.92 -3.64 -2.54
C GLU A 50 10.45 -3.69 -2.96
N VAL A 51 10.19 -4.13 -4.19
CA VAL A 51 8.84 -4.32 -4.72
C VAL A 51 8.10 -5.42 -3.95
N GLU A 52 8.74 -6.56 -3.70
CA GLU A 52 8.13 -7.65 -2.93
C GLU A 52 7.80 -7.20 -1.51
N ARG A 53 8.69 -6.44 -0.86
CA ARG A 53 8.44 -5.86 0.46
C ARG A 53 7.23 -4.92 0.43
N GLN A 54 7.14 -4.05 -0.57
CA GLN A 54 6.03 -3.12 -0.72
C GLN A 54 4.70 -3.86 -0.93
N TYR A 55 4.72 -4.96 -1.68
CA TYR A 55 3.54 -5.81 -1.86
C TYR A 55 3.08 -6.45 -0.55
N ARG A 56 4.02 -6.94 0.27
CA ARG A 56 3.67 -7.53 1.57
C ARG A 56 3.01 -6.52 2.50
N ILE A 57 3.50 -5.28 2.52
CA ILE A 57 2.90 -4.18 3.30
C ILE A 57 1.48 -3.91 2.80
N LEU A 58 1.28 -3.79 1.49
CA LEU A 58 -0.04 -3.58 0.90
C LEU A 58 -1.04 -4.69 1.28
N VAL A 59 -0.61 -5.96 1.23
CA VAL A 59 -1.45 -7.10 1.62
C VAL A 59 -1.78 -7.06 3.11
N GLU A 60 -0.83 -6.68 3.95
CA GLU A 60 -1.06 -6.53 5.39
C GLU A 60 -2.08 -5.41 5.67
N ASP A 61 -1.94 -4.26 5.02
CA ASP A 61 -2.89 -3.14 5.16
C ASP A 61 -4.30 -3.55 4.71
N LEU A 62 -4.44 -4.26 3.59
CA LEU A 62 -5.73 -4.78 3.11
C LEU A 62 -6.37 -5.74 4.13
N LYS A 63 -5.59 -6.65 4.72
CA LYS A 63 -6.08 -7.56 5.76
C LYS A 63 -6.55 -6.81 7.00
N HIS A 64 -5.83 -5.76 7.41
CA HIS A 64 -6.25 -4.93 8.54
C HIS A 64 -7.57 -4.20 8.25
N ILE A 65 -7.75 -3.72 7.02
CA ILE A 65 -9.01 -3.10 6.57
C ILE A 65 -10.17 -4.12 6.59
N GLU A 66 -9.97 -5.31 5.99
CA GLU A 66 -10.99 -6.37 5.90
C GLU A 66 -11.38 -6.95 7.27
N SER A 67 -10.44 -6.99 8.21
CA SER A 67 -10.69 -7.45 9.58
C SER A 67 -11.59 -6.51 10.40
N GLY A 68 -12.10 -5.42 9.81
CA GLY A 68 -13.04 -4.50 10.46
C GLY A 68 -12.38 -3.61 11.51
N HIS A 69 -11.04 -3.48 11.50
CA HIS A 69 -10.30 -2.63 12.42
C HIS A 69 -10.32 -1.14 12.06
N ILE A 70 -11.20 -0.73 11.14
CA ILE A 70 -11.49 0.68 10.91
C ILE A 70 -12.59 1.09 11.91
N PRO A 71 -12.30 1.95 12.90
CA PRO A 71 -13.35 2.49 13.74
C PRO A 71 -14.35 3.21 12.84
N ILE A 72 -15.58 2.69 12.80
CA ILE A 72 -16.71 3.31 12.13
C ILE A 72 -16.77 4.77 12.61
N PRO A 73 -16.63 5.76 11.71
CA PRO A 73 -16.77 7.15 12.12
C PRO A 73 -18.14 7.33 12.76
N LYS A 74 -18.18 7.87 13.97
CA LYS A 74 -19.45 8.21 14.63
C LYS A 74 -20.07 9.40 13.90
N TYR A 75 -20.74 9.14 12.79
CA TYR A 75 -21.62 10.10 12.16
C TYR A 75 -22.76 10.36 13.14
N ARG A 76 -22.62 11.41 13.95
CA ARG A 76 -23.72 11.93 14.75
C ARG A 76 -24.84 12.27 13.77
N THR A 77 -25.82 11.39 13.68
CA THR A 77 -27.10 11.70 13.04
C THR A 77 -27.77 12.69 13.97
N THR A 78 -27.59 13.98 13.72
CA THR A 78 -28.46 15.02 14.26
C THR A 78 -29.77 14.93 13.48
N GLY A 79 -30.51 13.85 13.71
CA GLY A 79 -31.92 13.76 13.35
C GLY A 79 -32.66 14.67 14.30
N GLY A 80 -33.24 15.74 13.75
CA GLY A 80 -34.13 16.62 14.50
C GLY A 80 -35.22 15.80 15.20
N ALA A 81 -35.45 16.12 16.46
CA ALA A 81 -36.64 15.73 17.17
C ALA A 81 -37.24 17.01 17.74
N ASN A 82 -38.52 17.19 17.41
CA ASN A 82 -39.44 18.29 17.76
C ASN A 82 -39.36 18.76 19.21
#